data_AF-A0A8T6QHU1-F1
#
_entry.id   AF-A0A8T6QHU1-F1
#
_cell.length_a   1.000
_cell.length_b   1.000
_cell.length_c   1.000
_cell.angle_alpha   90.00
_cell.angle_beta   90.00
_cell.angle_gamma   90.00
#
_symmetry.space_group_name_H-M   'P 1'
#
loop_
_entity.id
_entity.type
_entity.pdbx_description
1 polymer ?
#
loop_
_entity_poly.entity_id
_entity_poly.type
_entity_poly.pdbx_seq_one_letter_code
_entity_poly.pdbx_strand_id
1 'polypeptide(L)'
;GSGTGTPPPSENDPKQQNEKPVDKLNQKQESAIKKIDNTIKNALKDHDIIGTLKDMDGKPVPKENGGYWDHMQEMQNTLRGLRNHADTLKNVNNPEAQAAYGRATDAINKIESALKGYGI
;
A
#
# COMPACT_ATOMS: atom_id res chain seq x y z
N GLY A 1 -11.03 68.95 -9.95
CA GLY A 1 -11.38 67.60 -10.40
C GLY A 1 -10.25 66.68 -10.01
N SER A 2 -10.55 65.72 -9.13
CA SER A 2 -9.67 64.64 -8.68
C SER A 2 -9.24 63.72 -9.83
N GLY A 3 -8.12 63.03 -9.65
CA GLY A 3 -7.73 61.91 -10.51
C GLY A 3 -6.33 61.38 -10.23
N THR A 4 -6.12 60.81 -9.04
CA THR A 4 -4.97 59.96 -8.71
C THR A 4 -4.97 58.73 -9.61
N GLY A 5 -3.99 58.63 -10.51
CA GLY A 5 -3.81 57.45 -11.37
C GLY A 5 -3.26 56.28 -10.56
N THR A 6 -4.12 55.30 -10.26
CA THR A 6 -3.71 53.98 -9.76
C THR A 6 -3.09 53.19 -10.92
N PRO A 7 -1.93 52.52 -10.74
CA PRO A 7 -1.38 51.65 -11.77
C PRO A 7 -2.26 50.39 -11.95
N PRO A 8 -2.23 49.74 -13.14
CA PRO A 8 -2.99 48.50 -13.37
C PRO A 8 -2.50 47.38 -12.44
N PRO A 9 -3.37 46.41 -12.09
CA PRO A 9 -2.99 45.27 -11.28
C PRO A 9 -1.97 44.40 -12.02
N SER A 10 -0.96 43.96 -11.28
CA SER A 10 0.17 43.15 -11.75
C SER A 10 -0.31 41.81 -12.31
N GLU A 11 -0.08 41.55 -13.60
CA GLU A 11 -0.22 40.23 -14.23
C GLU A 11 0.94 39.33 -13.81
N ASN A 12 0.88 38.77 -12.60
CA ASN A 12 1.77 37.69 -12.18
C ASN A 12 1.04 36.74 -11.22
N ASP A 13 0.04 36.01 -11.72
CA ASP A 13 -0.46 34.80 -11.06
C ASP A 13 0.07 33.58 -11.83
N PRO A 14 1.18 32.97 -11.37
CA PRO A 14 1.67 31.75 -11.99
C PRO A 14 0.77 30.59 -11.59
N LYS A 15 -0.08 30.18 -12.53
CA LYS A 15 -0.74 28.86 -12.57
C LYS A 15 -1.67 28.59 -11.38
N GLN A 16 -2.95 28.89 -11.58
CA GLN A 16 -4.01 28.01 -11.09
C GLN A 16 -3.72 26.60 -11.64
N GLN A 17 -2.95 25.82 -10.89
CA GLN A 17 -2.98 24.38 -11.05
C GLN A 17 -4.40 23.98 -10.73
N ASN A 18 -5.04 23.38 -11.71
CA ASN A 18 -6.39 22.87 -11.64
C ASN A 18 -6.39 21.68 -10.67
N GLU A 19 -6.28 21.96 -9.36
CA GLU A 19 -6.29 20.96 -8.30
C GLU A 19 -7.70 20.37 -8.27
N LYS A 20 -7.86 19.17 -8.84
CA LYS A 20 -9.07 18.38 -8.62
C LYS A 20 -9.31 18.31 -7.12
N PRO A 21 -10.53 18.62 -6.63
CA PRO A 21 -10.81 18.60 -5.20
C PRO A 21 -10.42 17.24 -4.62
N VAL A 22 -9.67 17.27 -3.51
CA VAL A 22 -9.24 16.06 -2.81
C VAL A 22 -10.47 15.36 -2.24
N ASP A 23 -10.61 14.08 -2.55
CA ASP A 23 -11.72 13.27 -2.06
C ASP A 23 -11.56 12.99 -0.57
N LYS A 24 -12.64 13.19 0.20
CA LYS A 24 -12.69 12.71 1.59
C LYS A 24 -12.72 11.19 1.60
N LEU A 25 -11.89 10.58 2.44
CA LEU A 25 -11.89 9.13 2.62
C LEU A 25 -13.21 8.67 3.25
N ASN A 26 -13.70 7.53 2.76
CA ASN A 26 -14.78 6.79 3.43
C ASN A 26 -14.20 5.72 4.36
N GLN A 27 -15.05 5.18 5.23
CA GLN A 27 -14.66 4.18 6.22
C GLN A 27 -13.98 2.94 5.62
N LYS A 28 -14.36 2.54 4.39
CA LYS A 28 -13.74 1.40 3.70
C LYS A 28 -12.31 1.71 3.27
N GLN A 29 -12.06 2.93 2.77
CA GLN A 29 -10.73 3.40 2.37
C GLN A 29 -9.83 3.58 3.59
N GLU A 30 -10.31 4.22 4.66
CA GLU A 30 -9.58 4.33 5.93
C GLU A 30 -9.23 2.95 6.51
N SER A 31 -10.17 2.00 6.45
CA SER A 31 -9.93 0.63 6.87
C SER A 31 -8.88 -0.07 6.01
N ALA A 32 -8.90 0.15 4.69
CA ALA A 32 -7.90 -0.40 3.78
C ALA A 32 -6.49 0.11 4.09
N ILE A 33 -6.34 1.42 4.32
CA ILE A 33 -5.07 2.06 4.71
C ILE A 33 -4.53 1.41 5.99
N LYS A 34 -5.35 1.34 7.04
CA LYS A 34 -4.97 0.74 8.33
C LYS A 34 -4.57 -0.73 8.19
N LYS A 35 -5.27 -1.50 7.35
CA LYS A 35 -4.96 -2.92 7.12
C LYS A 35 -3.65 -3.10 6.36
N ILE A 36 -3.39 -2.27 5.35
CA ILE A 36 -2.10 -2.26 4.65
C ILE A 36 -0.96 -2.06 5.63
N ASP A 37 -1.03 -1.00 6.45
CA ASP A 37 0.04 -0.67 7.39
C ASP A 37 0.25 -1.78 8.45
N ASN A 38 -0.84 -2.37 8.95
CA ASN A 38 -0.78 -3.50 9.87
C ASN A 38 -0.17 -4.76 9.24
N THR A 39 -0.55 -5.08 8.00
CA THR A 39 -0.01 -6.23 7.27
C THR A 39 1.49 -6.04 7.01
N ILE A 40 1.92 -4.86 6.57
CA ILE A 40 3.33 -4.56 6.35
C ILE A 40 4.14 -4.70 7.65
N LYS A 41 3.60 -4.19 8.76
CA LYS A 41 4.26 -4.26 10.08
C LYS A 41 4.37 -5.70 10.60
N ASN A 42 3.38 -6.53 10.35
CA ASN A 42 3.24 -7.82 11.05
C ASN A 42 3.61 -9.05 10.22
N ALA A 43 3.36 -9.04 8.90
CA ALA A 43 3.39 -10.23 8.05
C ALA A 43 4.54 -10.22 7.01
N LEU A 44 5.39 -9.19 7.02
CA LEU A 44 6.53 -9.04 6.10
C LEU A 44 7.87 -9.07 6.83
N LYS A 45 7.96 -9.81 7.93
CA LYS A 45 9.22 -9.96 8.66
C LYS A 45 10.06 -11.04 8.00
N ASP A 46 11.37 -10.97 8.22
CA ASP A 46 12.31 -11.93 7.62
C ASP A 46 11.94 -13.39 7.96
N HIS A 47 11.40 -13.64 9.16
CA HIS A 47 10.96 -14.97 9.56
C HIS A 47 9.76 -15.49 8.74
N ASP A 48 8.81 -14.62 8.36
CA ASP A 48 7.65 -15.01 7.54
C ASP A 48 8.10 -15.41 6.13
N ILE A 49 9.05 -14.66 5.56
CA ILE A 49 9.63 -14.94 4.24
C ILE A 49 10.45 -16.23 4.27
N ILE A 50 11.32 -16.40 5.28
CA ILE A 50 12.13 -17.62 5.43
C ILE A 50 11.25 -18.84 5.68
N GLY A 51 10.22 -18.71 6.52
CA GLY A 51 9.24 -19.76 6.77
C GLY A 51 8.51 -20.16 5.49
N THR A 52 8.10 -19.19 4.69
CA THR A 52 7.48 -19.43 3.37
C THR A 52 8.42 -20.22 2.47
N LEU A 53 9.67 -19.80 2.31
CA LEU A 53 10.65 -20.51 1.47
C LEU A 53 10.86 -21.96 1.93
N LYS A 54 10.90 -22.20 3.24
CA LYS A 54 11.02 -23.55 3.81
C LYS A 54 9.81 -24.44 3.49
N ASP A 55 8.60 -23.89 3.58
CA ASP A 55 7.38 -24.61 3.19
C ASP A 55 7.42 -24.98 1.71
N MET A 56 7.90 -24.07 0.85
CA MET A 56 8.05 -24.29 -0.59
C MET A 56 9.10 -25.34 -0.95
N ASP A 57 10.16 -25.46 -0.14
CA ASP A 57 11.17 -26.51 -0.25
C ASP A 57 10.69 -27.87 0.32
N GLY A 58 9.45 -27.96 0.79
CA GLY A 58 8.90 -29.16 1.42
C GLY A 58 9.48 -29.45 2.81
N LYS A 59 10.02 -28.43 3.49
CA LYS A 59 10.64 -28.52 4.82
C LYS A 59 9.95 -27.57 5.82
N PRO A 60 8.64 -27.70 6.04
CA PRO A 60 7.90 -26.73 6.83
C PRO A 60 8.36 -26.72 8.28
N VAL A 61 8.20 -25.57 8.94
CA VAL A 61 8.68 -25.39 10.32
C VAL A 61 7.75 -26.11 11.31
N PRO A 62 8.26 -27.01 12.17
CA PRO A 62 7.43 -27.70 13.15
C PRO A 62 6.95 -26.77 14.26
N LYS A 63 5.76 -27.06 14.80
CA LYS A 63 5.18 -26.39 15.97
C LYS A 63 5.51 -27.14 17.26
N GLU A 64 5.60 -26.44 18.39
CA GLU A 64 5.92 -27.04 19.70
C GLU A 64 4.87 -28.08 20.15
N ASN A 65 3.61 -27.86 19.78
CA ASN A 65 2.46 -28.69 20.09
C ASN A 65 2.15 -29.74 19.00
N GLY A 66 3.07 -29.95 18.05
CA GLY A 66 2.90 -30.86 16.93
C GLY A 66 2.27 -30.21 15.69
N GLY A 67 2.50 -30.84 14.53
CA GLY A 67 2.15 -30.27 13.23
C GLY A 67 3.16 -29.22 12.75
N TYR A 68 2.81 -28.52 11.68
CA TYR A 68 3.70 -27.56 11.02
C TYR A 68 3.02 -26.20 10.86
N TRP A 69 3.84 -25.17 10.76
CA TRP A 69 3.41 -23.87 10.24
C TRP A 69 3.16 -23.97 8.74
N ASP A 70 2.21 -23.19 8.26
CA ASP A 70 1.86 -23.05 6.85
C ASP A 70 2.01 -21.57 6.46
N HIS A 71 3.26 -21.12 6.54
CA HIS A 71 3.68 -19.77 6.18
C HIS A 71 3.36 -19.49 4.72
N MET A 72 3.41 -20.49 3.83
CA MET A 72 3.02 -20.30 2.43
C MET A 72 1.56 -19.87 2.31
N GLN A 73 0.64 -20.56 2.99
CA GLN A 73 -0.77 -20.17 2.98
C GLN A 73 -1.00 -18.80 3.63
N GLU A 74 -0.29 -18.49 4.71
CA GLU A 74 -0.32 -17.16 5.36
C GLU A 74 0.19 -16.05 4.43
N MET A 75 1.26 -16.32 3.68
CA MET A 75 1.84 -15.38 2.72
C MET A 75 0.92 -15.16 1.51
N GLN A 76 0.26 -16.21 1.00
CA GLN A 76 -0.76 -16.07 -0.04
C GLN A 76 -1.97 -15.24 0.43
N ASN A 77 -2.41 -15.45 1.67
CA ASN A 77 -3.48 -14.65 2.28
C ASN A 77 -3.07 -13.18 2.42
N THR A 78 -1.82 -12.94 2.80
CA THR A 78 -1.20 -11.61 2.88
C THR A 78 -1.20 -10.91 1.52
N LEU A 79 -0.70 -11.56 0.47
CA LEU A 79 -0.70 -11.05 -0.90
C LEU A 79 -2.12 -10.70 -1.38
N ARG A 80 -3.07 -11.61 -1.17
CA ARG A 80 -4.48 -11.38 -1.53
C ARG A 80 -5.06 -10.17 -0.79
N GLY A 81 -4.78 -10.03 0.50
CA GLY A 81 -5.22 -8.89 1.31
C GLY A 81 -4.65 -7.57 0.80
N LEU A 82 -3.33 -7.51 0.57
CA LEU A 82 -2.66 -6.32 0.03
C LEU A 82 -3.22 -5.92 -1.33
N ARG A 83 -3.41 -6.87 -2.26
CA ARG A 83 -3.99 -6.62 -3.59
C ARG A 83 -5.41 -6.04 -3.48
N ASN A 84 -6.27 -6.62 -2.64
CA ASN A 84 -7.64 -6.13 -2.43
C ASN A 84 -7.69 -4.72 -1.83
N HIS A 85 -6.80 -4.42 -0.89
CA HIS A 85 -6.71 -3.10 -0.28
C HIS A 85 -6.13 -2.06 -1.25
N ALA A 86 -5.12 -2.44 -2.03
CA ALA A 86 -4.60 -1.61 -3.11
C ALA A 86 -5.70 -1.28 -4.15
N ASP A 87 -6.48 -2.27 -4.58
CA ASP A 87 -7.60 -2.07 -5.52
C ASP A 87 -8.68 -1.13 -4.98
N THR A 88 -8.87 -1.09 -3.66
CA THR A 88 -9.80 -0.15 -3.01
C THR A 88 -9.29 1.30 -3.08
N LEU A 89 -7.97 1.50 -3.15
CA LEU A 89 -7.33 2.81 -3.07
C LEU A 89 -6.84 3.37 -4.42
N LYS A 90 -6.64 2.52 -5.44
CA LYS A 90 -5.99 2.87 -6.72
C LYS A 90 -6.54 4.13 -7.42
N ASN A 91 -7.85 4.35 -7.36
CA ASN A 91 -8.52 5.44 -8.09
C ASN A 91 -9.01 6.57 -7.16
N VAL A 92 -8.61 6.56 -5.88
CA VAL A 92 -9.05 7.56 -4.91
C VAL A 92 -8.22 8.83 -5.09
N ASN A 93 -8.87 9.98 -5.33
CA ASN A 93 -8.17 11.27 -5.47
C ASN A 93 -7.83 11.85 -4.08
N ASN A 94 -7.04 11.08 -3.30
CA ASN A 94 -6.61 11.46 -1.97
C ASN A 94 -5.12 11.10 -1.78
N PRO A 95 -4.25 12.04 -1.38
CA PRO A 95 -2.82 11.78 -1.18
C PRO A 95 -2.51 10.65 -0.19
N GLU A 96 -3.27 10.52 0.89
CA GLU A 96 -3.09 9.46 1.89
C GLU A 96 -3.44 8.08 1.32
N ALA A 97 -4.54 7.99 0.56
CA ALA A 97 -4.91 6.77 -0.15
C ALA A 97 -3.84 6.37 -1.19
N GLN A 98 -3.30 7.33 -1.94
CA GLN A 98 -2.26 7.07 -2.94
C GLN A 98 -0.94 6.66 -2.29
N ALA A 99 -0.56 7.27 -1.16
CA ALA A 99 0.61 6.84 -0.39
C ALA A 99 0.46 5.41 0.14
N ALA A 100 -0.71 5.04 0.66
CA ALA A 100 -0.99 3.69 1.13
C ALA A 100 -1.06 2.67 -0.02
N TYR A 101 -1.62 3.05 -1.17
CA TYR A 101 -1.58 2.24 -2.39
C TYR A 101 -0.13 1.93 -2.79
N GLY A 102 0.75 2.94 -2.82
CA GLY A 102 2.18 2.76 -3.09
C GLY A 102 2.85 1.79 -2.10
N ARG A 103 2.60 1.95 -0.80
CA ARG A 103 3.11 1.00 0.22
C ARG A 103 2.63 -0.43 -0.01
N ALA A 104 1.36 -0.61 -0.40
CA ALA A 104 0.82 -1.93 -0.70
C ALA A 104 1.48 -2.55 -1.95
N THR A 105 1.68 -1.77 -3.02
CA THR A 105 2.35 -2.27 -4.23
C THR A 105 3.81 -2.61 -3.97
N ASP A 106 4.53 -1.82 -3.18
CA ASP A 106 5.92 -2.09 -2.81
C ASP A 106 6.04 -3.37 -1.99
N ALA A 107 5.12 -3.56 -1.04
CA ALA A 107 5.04 -4.78 -0.24
C ALA A 107 4.78 -6.02 -1.11
N ILE A 108 3.81 -5.94 -2.04
CA ILE A 108 3.52 -7.02 -3.00
C ILE A 108 4.78 -7.35 -3.81
N ASN A 109 5.41 -6.34 -4.41
CA ASN A 109 6.62 -6.52 -5.22
C ASN A 109 7.77 -7.13 -4.42
N LYS A 110 7.93 -6.75 -3.14
CA LYS A 110 8.94 -7.32 -2.24
C LYS A 110 8.70 -8.81 -2.00
N ILE A 111 7.46 -9.20 -1.73
CA ILE A 111 7.09 -10.61 -1.53
C ILE A 111 7.30 -11.40 -2.83
N GLU A 112 6.73 -10.93 -3.95
CA GLU A 112 6.86 -11.60 -5.24
C GLU A 112 8.34 -11.75 -5.65
N SER A 113 9.17 -10.75 -5.38
CA SER A 113 10.61 -10.81 -5.66
C SER A 113 11.34 -11.81 -4.76
N ALA A 114 10.96 -11.90 -3.48
CA ALA A 114 11.55 -12.85 -2.54
C ALA A 114 11.17 -14.30 -2.86
N LEU A 115 9.99 -14.51 -3.45
CA LEU A 115 9.45 -15.82 -3.83
C LEU A 115 9.68 -16.14 -5.33
N LYS A 116 10.38 -15.25 -6.05
CA LYS A 116 10.64 -15.39 -7.48
C LYS A 116 11.42 -16.67 -7.76
N GLY A 117 10.88 -17.51 -8.65
CA GLY A 117 11.44 -18.83 -8.97
C GLY A 117 10.58 -20.00 -8.51
N TYR A 118 9.61 -19.75 -7.63
CA TYR A 118 8.67 -20.77 -7.19
C TYR A 118 7.23 -20.61 -7.71
N GLY A 119 6.98 -19.61 -8.57
CA GLY A 119 5.73 -19.51 -9.36
C GLY A 119 4.47 -19.07 -8.61
N ILE A 120 4.59 -18.22 -7.58
CA ILE A 120 3.45 -17.59 -6.88
C ILE A 120 3.08 -16.25 -7.50
#